data_AF-A0A2W4SX93-F1
#
_entry.id   AF-A0A2W4SX93-F1
#
_cell.length_a   1.000
_cell.length_b   1.000
_cell.length_c   1.000
_cell.angle_alpha   90.00
_cell.angle_beta   90.00
_cell.angle_gamma   90.00
#
_symmetry.space_group_name_H-M   'P 1'
#
loop_
_entity.id
_entity.type
_entity.pdbx_description
1 polymer ?
#
loop_
_entity_poly.entity_id
_entity_poly.type
_entity_poly.pdbx_seq_one_letter_code
_entity_poly.pdbx_strand_id
1 'polypeptide(L)'
;MKKSVSFDYSGRVALITGGADGIGRATALAFAESGANVAAPYTASKHGVIGLTKTAALEYAKCDIRVNAVCPGFIGTKLLEGVGITPANEIGQTIAGMHPLGRFGTAEEIAGVVLWLCSDQASFVTGHALLADGGYTAQ
;
A
#
# COMPACT_ATOMS: atom_id res chain seq x y z
N MET A 1 -25.68 26.26 -20.33
CA MET A 1 -24.25 26.12 -19.94
C MET A 1 -24.15 25.99 -18.43
N LYS A 2 -23.78 24.82 -17.89
CA LYS A 2 -23.40 24.72 -16.48
C LYS A 2 -22.00 25.31 -16.35
N LYS A 3 -21.83 26.38 -15.57
CA LYS A 3 -20.49 26.87 -15.18
C LYS A 3 -19.82 25.74 -14.40
N SER A 4 -18.75 25.19 -14.95
CA SER A 4 -17.82 24.33 -14.20
C SER A 4 -17.11 25.23 -13.19
N VAL A 5 -17.26 24.96 -11.90
CA VAL A 5 -16.46 25.57 -10.85
C VAL A 5 -15.24 24.68 -10.66
N SER A 6 -14.04 25.17 -10.97
CA SER A 6 -12.79 24.47 -10.67
C SER A 6 -12.22 24.98 -9.35
N PHE A 7 -11.79 24.06 -8.49
CA PHE A 7 -11.08 24.38 -7.25
C PHE A 7 -9.59 24.09 -7.45
N ASP A 8 -8.73 24.92 -6.87
CA ASP A 8 -7.27 24.70 -6.81
C ASP A 8 -6.87 24.44 -5.34
N TYR A 9 -6.41 23.23 -5.09
CA TYR A 9 -5.90 22.77 -3.79
C TYR A 9 -4.42 22.39 -3.85
N SER A 10 -3.67 22.92 -4.82
CA SER A 10 -2.23 22.72 -4.94
C SER A 10 -1.52 23.04 -3.61
N GLY A 11 -0.67 22.11 -3.15
CA GLY A 11 0.08 22.24 -1.90
C GLY A 11 -0.76 22.07 -0.63
N ARG A 12 -2.04 21.69 -0.73
CA ARG A 12 -2.90 21.37 0.41
C ARG A 12 -2.95 19.87 0.66
N VAL A 13 -3.30 19.49 1.88
CA VAL A 13 -3.63 18.11 2.27
C VAL A 13 -5.13 18.03 2.49
N ALA A 14 -5.78 17.03 1.91
CA ALA A 14 -7.18 16.72 2.18
C ALA A 14 -7.28 15.38 2.92
N LEU A 15 -7.98 15.37 4.05
CA LEU A 15 -8.22 14.17 4.85
C LEU A 15 -9.62 13.63 4.55
N ILE A 16 -9.69 12.50 3.84
CA ILE A 16 -10.95 11.83 3.48
C ILE A 16 -11.00 10.47 4.16
N THR A 17 -11.97 10.26 5.05
CA THR A 17 -12.26 8.94 5.63
C THR A 17 -13.07 8.10 4.65
N GLY A 18 -12.81 6.78 4.59
CA GLY A 18 -13.52 5.90 3.65
C GLY A 18 -13.14 6.13 2.18
N GLY A 19 -11.98 6.72 1.91
CA GLY A 19 -11.50 7.04 0.55
C GLY A 19 -11.25 5.85 -0.38
N ALA A 20 -11.44 4.61 0.09
CA ALA A 20 -11.20 3.40 -0.69
C ALA A 20 -12.33 3.06 -1.66
N ASP A 21 -13.59 3.41 -1.35
CA ASP A 21 -14.75 3.08 -2.20
C ASP A 21 -15.90 4.11 -2.09
N GLY A 22 -16.89 3.99 -2.98
CA GLY A 22 -18.12 4.78 -2.98
C GLY A 22 -17.90 6.31 -3.03
N ILE A 23 -18.69 7.04 -2.25
CA ILE A 23 -18.64 8.51 -2.18
C ILE A 23 -17.28 8.99 -1.64
N GLY A 24 -16.68 8.25 -0.70
CA GLY A 24 -15.37 8.59 -0.16
C GLY A 24 -14.28 8.54 -1.23
N ARG A 25 -14.27 7.49 -2.06
CA ARG A 25 -13.35 7.40 -3.20
C ARG A 25 -13.56 8.51 -4.21
N ALA A 26 -14.81 8.79 -4.59
CA ALA A 26 -15.12 9.88 -5.51
C ALA A 26 -14.63 11.24 -4.97
N THR A 27 -14.78 11.46 -3.66
CA THR A 27 -14.31 12.68 -2.99
C THR A 27 -12.78 12.76 -2.99
N ALA A 28 -12.10 11.68 -2.64
CA ALA A 28 -10.63 11.63 -2.65
C ALA A 28 -10.05 11.89 -4.05
N LEU A 29 -10.65 11.30 -5.09
CA LEU A 29 -10.24 11.53 -6.48
C LEU A 29 -10.45 13.00 -6.90
N ALA A 30 -11.60 13.59 -6.60
CA ALA A 30 -11.87 15.00 -6.95
C ALA A 30 -10.89 15.97 -6.28
N PHE A 31 -10.52 15.74 -5.01
CA PHE A 31 -9.50 16.54 -4.32
C PHE A 31 -8.10 16.32 -4.92
N ALA A 32 -7.75 15.08 -5.27
CA ALA A 32 -6.47 14.77 -5.92
C ALA A 32 -6.37 15.43 -7.32
N GLU A 33 -7.42 15.36 -8.13
CA GLU A 33 -7.52 16.04 -9.44
C GLU A 33 -7.38 17.56 -9.32
N SER A 34 -7.81 18.11 -8.19
CA SER A 34 -7.67 19.54 -7.86
C SER A 34 -6.32 19.89 -7.21
N GLY A 35 -5.38 18.94 -7.12
CA GLY A 35 -4.01 19.19 -6.64
C GLY A 35 -3.73 18.95 -5.15
N ALA A 36 -4.71 18.45 -4.38
CA ALA A 36 -4.48 18.11 -2.97
C ALA A 36 -3.76 16.75 -2.81
N ASN A 37 -2.92 16.64 -1.78
CA ASN A 37 -2.41 15.36 -1.30
C ASN A 37 -3.47 14.64 -0.46
N VAL A 38 -3.80 13.40 -0.82
CA VAL A 38 -4.85 12.57 -0.18
C VAL A 38 -4.33 11.28 0.44
N ALA A 39 -3.02 11.13 0.61
CA ALA A 39 -2.41 9.87 1.08
C ALA A 39 -2.55 9.63 2.60
N ALA A 40 -2.73 10.69 3.40
CA ALA A 40 -2.69 10.61 4.87
C ALA A 40 -3.67 9.59 5.49
N PRO A 41 -4.97 9.51 5.08
CA PRO A 41 -5.89 8.50 5.60
C PRO A 41 -5.44 7.06 5.34
N TYR A 42 -4.90 6.79 4.14
CA TYR A 42 -4.40 5.47 3.78
C TYR A 42 -3.20 5.10 4.64
N THR A 43 -2.24 6.02 4.77
CA THR A 43 -1.05 5.83 5.62
C THR A 43 -1.44 5.53 7.06
N ALA A 44 -2.36 6.29 7.65
CA ALA A 44 -2.85 6.04 9.01
C ALA A 44 -3.50 4.65 9.14
N SER A 45 -4.36 4.27 8.20
CA SER A 45 -5.01 2.96 8.18
C SER A 45 -4.00 1.81 8.12
N LYS A 46 -2.97 1.91 7.27
CA LYS A 46 -1.94 0.87 7.14
C LYS A 46 -0.98 0.81 8.33
N HIS A 47 -0.70 1.94 8.99
CA HIS A 47 0.00 1.91 10.28
C HIS A 47 -0.84 1.22 11.37
N GLY A 48 -2.16 1.38 11.34
CA GLY A 48 -3.08 0.64 12.21
C GLY A 48 -2.96 -0.87 12.05
N VAL A 49 -2.81 -1.37 10.82
CA VAL A 49 -2.57 -2.80 10.55
C VAL A 49 -1.25 -3.27 11.18
N ILE A 50 -0.17 -2.48 11.08
CA ILE A 50 1.11 -2.82 11.72
C ILE A 50 0.97 -2.87 13.25
N GLY A 51 0.26 -1.91 13.85
CA GLY A 51 -0.04 -1.93 15.28
C GLY A 51 -0.83 -3.18 15.70
N LEU A 52 -1.89 -3.51 14.95
CA LEU A 52 -2.70 -4.70 15.15
C LEU A 52 -1.86 -5.98 15.06
N THR A 53 -0.99 -6.10 14.05
CA THR A 53 -0.09 -7.25 13.88
C THR A 53 0.77 -7.46 15.12
N LYS A 54 1.36 -6.40 15.68
CA LYS A 54 2.20 -6.48 16.88
C LYS A 54 1.41 -6.92 18.10
N THR A 55 0.24 -6.33 18.34
CA THR A 55 -0.61 -6.70 19.48
C THR A 55 -1.09 -8.14 19.36
N ALA A 56 -1.61 -8.53 18.19
CA ALA A 56 -2.07 -9.90 17.95
C ALA A 56 -0.93 -10.92 18.10
N ALA A 57 0.28 -10.61 17.63
CA ALA A 57 1.43 -11.49 17.83
C ALA A 57 1.71 -11.77 19.31
N LEU A 58 1.58 -10.78 20.19
CA LEU A 58 1.76 -10.96 21.63
C LEU A 58 0.62 -11.73 22.28
N GLU A 59 -0.63 -11.43 21.90
CA GLU A 59 -1.83 -12.08 22.44
C GLU A 59 -1.88 -13.58 22.10
N TYR A 60 -1.50 -13.93 20.87
CA TYR A 60 -1.61 -15.29 20.36
C TYR A 60 -0.33 -16.13 20.53
N ALA A 61 0.78 -15.55 21.01
CA ALA A 61 2.05 -16.27 21.19
C ALA A 61 1.93 -17.52 22.08
N LYS A 62 1.13 -17.47 23.14
CA LYS A 62 0.91 -18.62 24.05
C LYS A 62 0.07 -19.74 23.42
N CYS A 63 -0.61 -19.46 22.31
CA CYS A 63 -1.35 -20.43 21.53
C CYS A 63 -0.51 -21.04 20.40
N ASP A 64 0.80 -20.77 20.37
CA ASP A 64 1.72 -21.18 19.30
C ASP A 64 1.29 -20.66 17.91
N ILE A 65 0.68 -19.47 17.87
CA ILE A 65 0.26 -18.79 16.65
C ILE A 65 1.17 -17.59 16.42
N ARG A 66 1.74 -17.51 15.21
CA ARG A 66 2.57 -16.39 14.76
C ARG A 66 1.74 -15.44 13.89
N VAL A 67 1.91 -14.14 14.10
CA VAL A 67 1.18 -13.11 13.34
C VAL A 67 2.20 -12.13 12.75
N ASN A 68 2.24 -12.00 11.43
CA ASN A 68 3.13 -11.08 10.73
C ASN A 68 2.37 -10.31 9.65
N ALA A 69 2.91 -9.17 9.23
CA ALA A 69 2.44 -8.40 8.09
C ALA A 69 3.49 -8.45 6.98
N VAL A 70 3.03 -8.60 5.73
CA VAL A 70 3.87 -8.39 4.54
C VAL A 70 3.56 -7.00 4.00
N CYS A 71 4.61 -6.22 3.78
CA CYS A 71 4.58 -4.85 3.28
C CYS A 71 5.18 -4.83 1.87
N PRO A 72 4.37 -5.14 0.84
CA PRO A 72 4.85 -5.18 -0.53
C PRO A 72 5.10 -3.78 -1.09
N GLY A 73 5.98 -3.71 -2.08
CA GLY A 73 6.11 -2.56 -2.97
C GLY A 73 4.97 -2.52 -4.00
N PHE A 74 5.23 -1.90 -5.16
CA PHE A 74 4.27 -1.94 -6.26
C PHE A 74 4.34 -3.29 -6.98
N ILE A 75 3.22 -4.02 -6.97
CA ILE A 75 3.10 -5.36 -7.54
C ILE A 75 2.24 -5.30 -8.79
N GLY A 76 2.70 -5.91 -9.88
CA GLY A 76 1.98 -6.01 -11.16
C GLY A 76 0.68 -6.79 -11.04
N THR A 77 -0.39 -6.13 -10.60
CA THR A 77 -1.71 -6.70 -10.39
C THR A 77 -2.78 -5.86 -11.05
N LYS A 78 -3.97 -6.44 -11.28
CA LYS A 78 -5.16 -5.73 -11.80
C LYS A 78 -5.55 -4.50 -10.98
N LEU A 79 -5.15 -4.44 -9.70
CA LEU A 79 -5.39 -3.28 -8.85
C LEU A 79 -4.70 -2.02 -9.40
N LEU A 80 -3.43 -2.13 -9.80
CA LEU A 80 -2.68 -1.00 -10.35
C LEU A 80 -3.22 -0.61 -11.74
N GLU A 81 -3.57 -1.60 -12.55
CA GLU A 81 -4.20 -1.36 -13.86
C GLU A 81 -5.52 -0.57 -13.72
N GLY A 82 -6.33 -0.92 -12.71
CA GLY A 82 -7.60 -0.25 -12.43
C GLY A 82 -7.49 1.21 -11.99
N VAL A 83 -6.29 1.68 -11.64
CA VAL A 83 -5.99 3.10 -11.35
C VAL A 83 -5.07 3.74 -12.40
N GLY A 84 -4.93 3.11 -13.57
CA GLY A 84 -4.15 3.64 -14.69
C GLY A 84 -2.64 3.50 -14.54
N ILE A 85 -2.16 2.66 -13.62
CA ILE A 85 -0.73 2.37 -13.45
C ILE A 85 -0.45 1.01 -14.09
N THR A 86 0.25 1.02 -15.22
CA THR A 86 0.64 -0.22 -15.91
C THR A 86 2.13 -0.19 -16.20
N PRO A 87 2.83 -1.35 -16.22
CA PRO A 87 4.25 -1.37 -16.60
C PRO A 87 4.51 -0.80 -18.00
N ALA A 88 3.50 -0.72 -18.87
CA ALA A 88 3.65 -0.23 -20.23
C ALA A 88 3.55 1.30 -20.37
N ASN A 89 3.07 2.02 -19.35
CA ASN A 89 2.88 3.48 -19.45
C ASN A 89 3.94 4.27 -18.67
N GLU A 90 4.06 5.56 -18.97
CA GLU A 90 5.08 6.45 -18.42
C GLU A 90 5.04 6.53 -16.89
N ILE A 91 3.84 6.58 -16.32
CA ILE A 91 3.64 6.60 -14.85
C ILE A 91 4.15 5.28 -14.24
N GLY A 92 3.81 4.14 -14.84
CA GLY A 92 4.26 2.84 -14.33
C GLY A 92 5.76 2.64 -14.46
N GLN A 93 6.39 3.13 -15.55
CA GLN A 93 7.85 3.14 -15.69
C GLN A 93 8.52 4.02 -14.64
N THR A 94 7.93 5.18 -14.34
CA THR A 94 8.41 6.06 -13.26
C THR A 94 8.34 5.35 -11.91
N ILE A 95 7.20 4.74 -11.57
CA ILE A 95 7.01 4.01 -10.31
C ILE A 95 7.94 2.80 -10.23
N ALA A 96 8.15 2.08 -11.34
CA ALA A 96 9.07 0.95 -11.40
C ALA A 96 10.50 1.40 -11.08
N GLY A 97 10.92 2.55 -11.64
CA GLY A 97 12.21 3.16 -11.37
C GLY A 97 12.41 3.67 -9.92
N MET A 98 11.34 3.85 -9.15
CA MET A 98 11.46 4.18 -7.72
C MET A 98 11.93 2.98 -6.87
N HIS A 99 11.81 1.75 -7.39
CA HIS A 99 12.34 0.56 -6.74
C HIS A 99 13.81 0.41 -7.17
N PRO A 100 14.78 0.23 -6.26
CA PRO A 100 16.16 -0.08 -6.61
C PRO A 100 16.34 -1.26 -7.57
N LEU A 101 15.44 -2.26 -7.53
CA LEU A 101 15.42 -3.36 -8.51
C LEU A 101 14.90 -2.97 -9.91
N GLY A 102 14.41 -1.74 -10.11
CA GLY A 102 14.01 -1.17 -11.39
C GLY A 102 12.74 -1.76 -12.01
N ARG A 103 11.94 -2.50 -11.24
CA ARG A 103 10.71 -3.15 -11.72
C ARG A 103 9.66 -3.29 -10.62
N PHE A 104 8.43 -3.56 -11.04
CA PHE A 104 7.40 -4.06 -10.14
C PHE A 104 7.73 -5.46 -9.63
N GLY A 105 7.31 -5.75 -8.42
CA GLY A 105 7.26 -7.12 -7.91
C GLY A 105 6.15 -7.93 -8.59
N THR A 106 6.21 -9.25 -8.44
CA THR A 106 5.15 -10.16 -8.89
C THR A 106 4.34 -10.72 -7.73
N ALA A 107 3.15 -11.24 -8.02
CA ALA A 107 2.32 -11.88 -7.00
C ALA A 107 2.99 -13.13 -6.42
N GLU A 108 3.75 -13.85 -7.24
CA GLU A 108 4.50 -15.05 -6.87
C GLU A 108 5.64 -14.74 -5.90
N GLU A 109 6.32 -13.60 -6.07
CA GLU A 109 7.34 -13.15 -5.12
C GLU A 109 6.75 -12.89 -3.73
N ILE A 110 5.59 -12.21 -3.69
CA ILE A 110 4.88 -11.98 -2.43
C ILE A 110 4.33 -13.27 -1.84
N ALA A 111 3.81 -14.18 -2.68
CA ALA A 111 3.36 -15.49 -2.24
C ALA A 111 4.53 -16.29 -1.65
N GLY A 112 5.72 -16.23 -2.22
CA GLY A 112 6.93 -16.85 -1.68
C GLY A 112 7.27 -16.33 -0.28
N VAL A 113 7.18 -15.01 -0.06
CA VAL A 113 7.38 -14.39 1.26
C VAL A 113 6.34 -14.87 2.27
N VAL A 114 5.06 -14.93 1.87
CA VAL A 114 3.97 -15.43 2.73
C VAL A 114 4.18 -16.90 3.07
N LEU A 115 4.51 -17.74 2.09
CA LEU A 115 4.78 -19.17 2.30
C LEU A 115 5.96 -19.39 3.25
N TRP A 116 7.04 -18.61 3.11
CA TRP A 116 8.16 -18.64 4.04
C TRP A 116 7.71 -18.25 5.46
N LEU A 117 6.97 -17.15 5.61
CA LEU A 117 6.42 -16.71 6.89
C LEU A 117 5.50 -17.75 7.52
N CYS A 118 4.77 -18.55 6.73
CA CYS A 118 3.90 -19.62 7.23
C CYS A 118 4.67 -20.91 7.57
N SER A 119 5.90 -21.07 7.11
CA SER A 119 6.71 -22.28 7.32
C SER A 119 7.50 -22.29 8.64
N ASP A 120 8.05 -23.45 9.00
CA ASP A 120 8.92 -23.63 10.16
C ASP A 120 10.26 -22.88 10.04
N GLN A 121 10.67 -22.51 8.83
CA GLN A 121 11.87 -21.68 8.60
C GLN A 121 11.74 -20.28 9.21
N ALA A 122 10.50 -19.83 9.46
CA ALA A 122 10.18 -18.57 10.13
C ALA A 122 9.62 -18.80 11.55
N SER A 123 9.92 -19.94 12.18
CA SER A 123 9.38 -20.35 13.49
C SER A 123 9.66 -19.35 14.62
N PHE A 124 10.69 -18.52 14.51
CA PHE A 124 11.01 -17.46 15.46
C PHE A 124 10.63 -16.04 15.00
N VAL A 125 9.80 -15.93 13.95
CA VAL A 125 9.36 -14.65 13.38
C VAL A 125 7.88 -14.43 13.68
N THR A 126 7.59 -13.46 14.56
CA THR A 126 6.22 -13.00 14.89
C THR A 126 6.24 -11.50 15.21
N GLY A 127 5.13 -10.80 14.96
CA GLY A 127 4.98 -9.36 15.15
C GLY A 127 5.71 -8.50 14.11
N HIS A 128 6.26 -9.11 13.05
CA HIS A 128 7.11 -8.42 12.09
C HIS A 128 6.29 -7.77 10.96
N ALA A 129 6.73 -6.60 10.52
CA ALA A 129 6.27 -5.95 9.29
C ALA A 129 7.37 -6.10 8.24
N LEU A 130 7.26 -7.16 7.44
CA LEU A 130 8.30 -7.56 6.50
C LEU A 130 8.18 -6.79 5.18
N LEU A 131 9.18 -5.97 4.87
CA LEU A 131 9.27 -5.28 3.58
C LEU A 131 9.61 -6.30 2.47
N ALA A 132 8.79 -6.32 1.43
CA ALA A 132 8.97 -7.12 0.22
C ALA A 132 8.74 -6.22 -1.00
N ASP A 133 9.61 -5.21 -1.15
CA ASP A 133 9.34 -4.02 -1.96
C ASP A 133 10.47 -3.66 -2.94
N GLY A 134 11.37 -4.60 -3.23
CA GLY A 134 12.49 -4.37 -4.13
C GLY A 134 13.43 -3.23 -3.70
N GLY A 135 13.42 -2.89 -2.40
CA GLY A 135 14.25 -1.84 -1.80
C GLY A 135 13.63 -0.45 -1.83
N TYR A 136 12.38 -0.29 -2.28
CA TYR A 136 11.70 1.00 -2.44
C TYR A 136 11.75 1.86 -1.16
N THR A 137 11.59 1.24 0.00
CA THR A 137 11.58 1.94 1.31
C THR A 137 12.98 2.13 1.91
N ALA A 138 14.03 1.57 1.31
CA ALA A 138 15.38 1.53 1.89
C ALA A 138 16.29 2.68 1.43
N GLN A 139 15.77 3.67 0.72
CA GLN A 139 16.51 4.79 0.11
C GLN A 139 16.10 6.16 0.66
#